data_AF-A0A8B0SIW7-F1
#
_entry.id   AF-A0A8B0SIW7-F1
#
_cell.length_a   1.000
_cell.length_b   1.000
_cell.length_c   1.000
_cell.angle_alpha   90.00
_cell.angle_beta   90.00
_cell.angle_gamma   90.00
#
_symmetry.space_group_name_H-M   'P 1'
#
loop_
_entity.id
_entity.type
_entity.pdbx_description
1 polymer ?
#
loop_
_entity_poly.entity_id
_entity_poly.type
_entity_poly.pdbx_seq_one_letter_code
_entity_poly.pdbx_strand_id
1 'polypeptide(L)'
;MQVGQRVFSIGNAFDLGPNLSEGLISALDRTFGDEQNGAIYHLIQTDAAINPGSSGAPLLNSAGQVIGVNVAIYSLSGGSEGVGFAMPIDIVKQIVMPLINPNTQK
;
A
#
# COMPACT_ATOMS: atom_id res chain seq x y z
N MET A 1 10.24 10.13 -1.15
CA MET A 1 8.77 10.01 -1.17
C MET A 1 8.19 11.29 -0.58
N GLN A 2 7.21 11.90 -1.24
CA GLN A 2 6.63 13.18 -0.80
C GLN A 2 5.13 13.24 -1.10
N VAL A 3 4.37 14.00 -0.31
CA VAL A 3 2.95 14.30 -0.59
C VAL A 3 2.84 15.04 -1.94
N GLY A 4 1.79 14.72 -2.71
CA GLY A 4 1.55 15.21 -4.06
C GLY A 4 2.37 14.49 -5.15
N GLN A 5 3.25 13.56 -4.77
CA GLN A 5 3.95 12.72 -5.75
C GLN A 5 2.97 11.75 -6.41
N ARG A 6 3.04 11.64 -7.75
CA ARG A 6 2.26 10.67 -8.51
C ARG A 6 2.68 9.24 -8.21
N VAL A 7 1.68 8.37 -8.10
CA VAL A 7 1.82 6.95 -7.82
C VAL A 7 0.86 6.11 -8.65
N PHE A 8 1.21 4.85 -8.80
CA PHE A 8 0.42 3.87 -9.56
C PHE A 8 0.27 2.60 -8.75
N SER A 9 -0.92 2.01 -8.75
CA SER A 9 -1.12 0.66 -8.23
C SER A 9 -1.45 -0.30 -9.36
N ILE A 10 -0.83 -1.48 -9.35
CA ILE A 10 -1.05 -2.53 -10.35
C ILE A 10 -1.51 -3.79 -9.63
N GLY A 11 -2.78 -4.16 -9.80
CA GLY A 11 -3.39 -5.26 -9.06
C GLY A 11 -4.45 -6.02 -9.85
N ASN A 12 -5.25 -6.80 -9.14
CA ASN A 12 -6.38 -7.56 -9.68
C ASN A 12 -7.67 -7.24 -8.90
N ALA A 13 -8.06 -5.96 -8.91
CA ALA A 13 -9.30 -5.50 -8.29
C ALA A 13 -10.52 -6.35 -8.71
N PHE A 14 -11.25 -6.85 -7.71
CA PHE A 14 -12.46 -7.68 -7.83
C PHE A 14 -12.29 -8.95 -8.69
N ASP A 15 -11.06 -9.44 -8.86
CA ASP A 15 -10.73 -10.58 -9.73
C ASP A 15 -11.16 -10.44 -11.20
N LEU A 16 -11.26 -9.19 -11.68
CA LEU A 16 -11.67 -8.88 -13.07
C LEU A 16 -10.51 -8.91 -14.07
N GLY A 17 -9.30 -9.20 -13.61
CA GLY A 17 -8.06 -9.19 -14.38
C GLY A 17 -7.12 -8.04 -14.00
N PRO A 18 -5.87 -8.06 -14.53
CA PRO A 18 -4.88 -7.04 -14.24
C PRO A 18 -5.38 -5.64 -14.55
N ASN A 19 -5.29 -4.75 -13.58
CA ASN A 19 -5.66 -3.35 -13.71
C ASN A 19 -4.61 -2.43 -13.11
N LEU A 20 -4.63 -1.19 -13.58
CA LEU A 20 -3.78 -0.11 -13.10
C LEU A 20 -4.66 1.05 -12.64
N SER A 21 -4.37 1.57 -11.45
CA SER A 21 -4.92 2.82 -10.96
C SER A 21 -3.81 3.85 -10.76
N GLU A 22 -4.12 5.11 -10.99
CA GLU A 22 -3.21 6.26 -10.78
C GLU A 22 -3.77 7.13 -9.66
N GLY A 23 -2.88 7.74 -8.90
CA GLY A 23 -3.20 8.75 -7.92
C GLY A 23 -1.96 9.51 -7.46
N LEU A 24 -2.08 10.15 -6.32
CA LEU A 24 -1.05 10.90 -5.62
C LEU A 24 -0.83 10.31 -4.24
N ILE A 25 0.32 10.61 -3.65
CA ILE A 25 0.52 10.46 -2.21
C ILE A 25 -0.27 11.57 -1.52
N SER A 26 -1.34 11.22 -0.83
CA SER A 26 -2.22 12.16 -0.14
C SER A 26 -1.69 12.54 1.24
N ALA A 27 -1.02 11.60 1.92
CA ALA A 27 -0.37 11.82 3.21
C ALA A 27 0.69 10.75 3.48
N LEU A 28 1.57 11.01 4.43
CA LEU A 28 2.56 10.06 4.94
C LEU A 28 2.34 9.86 6.45
N ASP A 29 2.92 8.77 6.97
CA ASP A 29 2.91 8.45 8.39
C ASP A 29 1.49 8.33 8.99
N ARG A 30 0.60 7.66 8.25
CA ARG A 30 -0.76 7.40 8.71
C ARG A 30 -0.83 6.15 9.58
N THR A 31 -1.72 6.20 10.54
CA THR A 31 -2.18 5.04 11.30
C THR A 31 -3.57 4.65 10.81
N PHE A 32 -3.79 3.35 10.57
CA PHE A 32 -5.09 2.81 10.21
C PHE A 32 -5.51 1.72 11.21
N GLY A 33 -6.78 1.74 11.61
CA GLY A 33 -7.33 0.86 12.63
C GLY A 33 -7.29 1.44 14.04
N ASP A 34 -7.69 0.63 15.01
CA ASP A 34 -7.73 0.98 16.44
C ASP A 34 -6.50 0.40 17.14
N GLU A 35 -5.84 1.20 17.97
CA GLU A 35 -4.62 0.82 18.69
C GLU A 35 -4.82 -0.42 19.56
N GLN A 36 -6.02 -0.59 20.14
CA GLN A 36 -6.34 -1.77 20.95
C GLN A 36 -6.55 -3.04 20.11
N ASN A 37 -6.81 -2.89 18.81
CA ASN A 37 -7.17 -3.96 17.90
C ASN A 37 -6.15 -4.17 16.76
N GLY A 38 -4.90 -3.75 16.99
CA GLY A 38 -3.81 -3.96 16.04
C GLY A 38 -3.76 -2.93 14.92
N ALA A 39 -3.71 -1.65 15.31
CA ALA A 39 -3.46 -0.56 14.37
C ALA A 39 -2.18 -0.80 13.55
N ILE A 40 -2.24 -0.36 12.29
CA ILE A 40 -1.11 -0.41 11.36
C ILE A 40 -0.54 1.00 11.23
N TYR A 41 0.74 1.14 11.54
CA TYR A 41 1.43 2.43 11.62
C TYR A 41 2.28 2.71 10.39
N HIS A 42 2.72 3.97 10.25
CA HIS A 42 3.68 4.42 9.23
C HIS A 42 3.22 4.21 7.79
N LEU A 43 1.92 4.24 7.54
CA LEU A 43 1.35 4.00 6.22
C LEU A 43 1.52 5.21 5.30
N ILE A 44 1.70 4.91 4.02
CA ILE A 44 1.52 5.84 2.91
C ILE A 44 0.01 5.91 2.64
N GLN A 45 -0.55 7.11 2.58
CA GLN A 45 -1.91 7.32 2.10
C GLN A 45 -1.89 7.75 0.63
N THR A 46 -2.77 7.18 -0.18
CA THR A 46 -2.95 7.55 -1.59
C THR A 46 -4.42 7.62 -1.96
N ASP A 47 -4.74 8.45 -2.95
CA ASP A 47 -6.05 8.50 -3.60
C ASP A 47 -6.13 7.62 -4.86
N ALA A 48 -5.05 6.91 -5.22
CA ALA A 48 -5.11 5.88 -6.26
C ALA A 48 -6.18 4.86 -5.88
N ALA A 49 -7.01 4.49 -6.85
CA ALA A 49 -8.11 3.56 -6.59
C ALA A 49 -7.57 2.20 -6.13
N ILE A 50 -7.76 1.87 -4.86
CA ILE A 50 -7.48 0.57 -4.26
C ILE A 50 -8.82 -0.06 -3.91
N ASN A 51 -9.03 -1.30 -4.34
CA ASN A 51 -10.27 -2.04 -4.15
C ASN A 51 -9.97 -3.46 -3.65
N PRO A 52 -10.96 -4.20 -3.11
CA PRO A 52 -10.82 -5.63 -2.83
C PRO A 52 -10.12 -6.38 -3.98
N GLY A 53 -9.17 -7.26 -3.66
CA GLY A 53 -8.30 -7.93 -4.65
C GLY A 53 -7.03 -7.15 -5.03
N SER A 54 -6.92 -5.86 -4.64
CA SER A 54 -5.70 -5.06 -4.82
C SER A 54 -4.77 -5.11 -3.59
N SER A 55 -5.18 -5.72 -2.49
CA SER A 55 -4.33 -5.93 -1.32
C SER A 55 -3.11 -6.79 -1.68
N GLY A 56 -1.91 -6.36 -1.27
CA GLY A 56 -0.65 -6.99 -1.66
C GLY A 56 -0.07 -6.51 -3.00
N ALA A 57 -0.84 -5.73 -3.79
CA ALA A 57 -0.34 -5.12 -5.01
C ALA A 57 0.74 -4.06 -4.73
N PRO A 58 1.73 -3.89 -5.62
CA PRO A 58 2.71 -2.84 -5.49
C PRO A 58 2.09 -1.45 -5.70
N LEU A 59 2.58 -0.49 -4.92
CA LEU A 59 2.45 0.93 -5.17
C LEU A 59 3.77 1.44 -5.75
N LEU A 60 3.72 2.01 -6.95
CA LEU A 60 4.87 2.43 -7.74
C LEU A 60 4.96 3.95 -7.79
N ASN A 61 6.18 4.49 -7.85
CA ASN A 61 6.40 5.88 -8.26
C ASN A 61 6.44 6.02 -9.80
N SER A 62 6.56 7.25 -10.31
CA SER A 62 6.65 7.52 -11.75
C SER A 62 7.88 6.97 -12.46
N ALA A 63 8.89 6.50 -11.72
CA ALA A 63 10.05 5.79 -12.27
C ALA A 63 9.83 4.26 -12.31
N GLY A 64 8.65 3.76 -11.95
CA GLY A 64 8.34 2.34 -11.89
C GLY A 64 8.94 1.61 -10.68
N GLN A 65 9.46 2.34 -9.69
CA GLN A 65 10.04 1.74 -8.49
C GLN A 65 8.94 1.45 -7.47
N VAL A 66 8.97 0.28 -6.84
CA VAL A 66 8.08 -0.07 -5.73
C VAL A 66 8.43 0.80 -4.52
N ILE A 67 7.46 1.60 -4.07
CA ILE A 67 7.57 2.45 -2.88
C ILE A 67 6.71 1.95 -1.71
N GLY A 68 5.75 1.06 -1.98
CA GLY A 68 4.94 0.42 -0.95
C GLY A 68 4.12 -0.75 -1.47
N VAL A 69 3.35 -1.36 -0.56
CA VAL A 69 2.43 -2.47 -0.84
C VAL A 69 1.06 -2.12 -0.27
N ASN A 70 0.00 -2.20 -1.07
CA ASN A 70 -1.35 -1.88 -0.63
C ASN A 70 -1.80 -2.82 0.50
N VAL A 71 -2.40 -2.27 1.55
CA VAL A 71 -2.83 -3.06 2.72
C VAL A 71 -4.29 -2.82 3.12
N ALA A 72 -4.82 -1.61 2.94
CA ALA A 72 -6.15 -1.27 3.43
C ALA A 72 -6.76 -0.09 2.66
N ILE A 73 -8.07 0.10 2.85
CA ILE A 73 -8.81 1.29 2.44
C ILE A 73 -9.69 1.75 3.60
N TYR A 74 -9.89 3.06 3.70
CA TYR A 74 -11.03 3.58 4.44
C TYR A 74 -12.21 3.65 3.47
N SER A 75 -13.29 2.96 3.79
CA SER A 75 -14.45 2.85 2.91
C SER A 75 -15.72 2.55 3.69
N LEU A 76 -16.82 3.19 3.31
CA LEU A 76 -18.17 2.88 3.78
C LEU A 76 -18.91 1.97 2.78
N SER A 77 -18.55 2.05 1.50
CA SER A 77 -19.14 1.28 0.40
C SER A 77 -18.52 -0.10 0.19
N GLY A 78 -17.33 -0.35 0.73
CA GLY A 78 -16.48 -1.50 0.41
C GLY A 78 -15.60 -1.32 -0.84
N GLY A 79 -15.76 -0.20 -1.58
CA GLY A 79 -14.91 0.20 -2.70
C GLY A 79 -14.04 1.41 -2.36
N SER A 80 -13.20 1.82 -3.30
CA SER A 80 -12.34 3.00 -3.13
C SER A 80 -13.16 4.28 -3.01
N GLU A 81 -12.87 5.06 -1.96
CA GLU A 81 -13.40 6.42 -1.74
C GLU A 81 -12.28 7.48 -1.79
N GLY A 82 -11.14 7.14 -2.42
CA GLY A 82 -9.97 8.01 -2.51
C GLY A 82 -9.09 8.03 -1.25
N VAL A 83 -9.30 7.07 -0.33
CA VAL A 83 -8.49 6.91 0.89
C VAL A 83 -7.96 5.48 0.98
N GLY A 84 -6.85 5.24 0.27
CA GLY A 84 -6.12 3.98 0.27
C GLY A 84 -4.84 4.07 1.10
N PHE A 85 -4.40 2.92 1.62
CA PHE A 85 -3.20 2.82 2.44
C PHE A 85 -2.24 1.75 1.92
N ALA A 86 -0.95 2.09 1.91
CA ALA A 86 0.14 1.19 1.55
C ALA A 86 1.23 1.17 2.63
N MET A 87 1.75 -0.01 2.93
CA MET A 87 2.93 -0.20 3.78
C MET A 87 4.20 0.21 3.01
N PRO A 88 5.05 1.11 3.54
CA PRO A 88 6.31 1.48 2.90
C PRO A 88 7.19 0.27 2.58
N ILE A 89 7.84 0.30 1.41
CA ILE A 89 8.65 -0.83 0.93
C ILE A 89 9.84 -1.15 1.85
N ASP A 90 10.38 -0.15 2.56
CA ASP A 90 11.50 -0.36 3.48
C ASP A 90 11.08 -1.18 4.70
N ILE A 91 9.85 -0.98 5.20
CA ILE A 91 9.28 -1.78 6.28
C ILE A 91 9.00 -3.21 5.79
N VAL A 92 8.40 -3.35 4.60
CA VAL A 92 8.15 -4.67 3.99
C VAL A 92 9.45 -5.45 3.84
N LYS A 93 10.53 -4.81 3.36
CA LYS A 93 11.85 -5.43 3.22
C LYS A 93 12.43 -5.91 4.55
N GLN A 94 12.29 -5.13 5.63
CA GLN A 94 12.76 -5.54 6.95
C GLN A 94 12.07 -6.80 7.45
N ILE A 95 10.78 -6.98 7.13
CA ILE A 95 10.00 -8.15 7.53
C ILE A 95 10.29 -9.34 6.61
N VAL A 96 10.35 -9.13 5.30
CA VAL A 96 10.44 -10.21 4.31
C VAL A 96 11.86 -10.76 4.17
N MET A 97 12.89 -9.91 4.24
CA MET A 97 14.28 -10.36 4.01
C MET A 97 14.70 -11.50 4.94
N PRO A 98 14.41 -11.48 6.26
CA PRO A 98 14.71 -12.61 7.14
C PRO A 98 13.93 -13.89 6.82
N LEU A 99 12.73 -13.79 6.26
CA LEU A 99 11.89 -14.95 5.90
C LEU A 99 12.43 -15.68 4.67
N ILE A 100 12.95 -14.93 3.69
CA ILE A 100 13.48 -15.50 2.45
C ILE A 100 14.98 -15.85 2.55
N ASN A 101 15.71 -15.20 3.46
CA ASN A 101 17.11 -15.47 3.76
C ASN A 101 17.29 -15.81 5.25
N PRO A 102 16.93 -17.04 5.67
CA PRO A 102 16.94 -17.42 7.09
C PRO A 102 18.35 -17.42 7.72
N ASN A 103 19.41 -17.40 6.92
CA ASN A 103 20.80 -17.35 7.39
C ASN A 103 21.29 -15.94 7.80
N THR A 104 20.46 -14.90 7.62
CA THR A 104 20.83 -13.49 7.90
C THR A 104 20.50 -13.04 9.33
N GLN A 105 19.99 -13.94 10.18
CA GLN A 105 19.72 -13.67 11.61
C GLN A 105 20.87 -14.10 12.55
N LYS A 106 22.11 -14.21 12.05
CA LYS A 106 23.29 -14.46 12.90
C LYS A 106 24.00 -13.17 13.28
#